data_AF-A0A653BRD1-F1
#
_entry.id   AF-A0A653BRD1-F1
#
_cell.length_a   1.000
_cell.length_b   1.000
_cell.length_c   1.000
_cell.angle_alpha   90.00
_cell.angle_beta   90.00
_cell.angle_gamma   90.00
#
_symmetry.space_group_name_H-M   'P 1'
#
loop_
_entity.id
_entity.type
_entity.pdbx_description
1 polymer ?
#
loop_
_entity_poly.entity_id
_entity_poly.type
_entity_poly.pdbx_seq_one_letter_code
_entity_poly.pdbx_strand_id
1 'polypeptide(L)'
;MSGVTKVTTGLTGLAVSKNPHHTLGILYSKILRTLQKMPQDAAYRKHTEEIISERANVLKANQDVEVIEKQIGCGQIEEIIVQAENELILARKMLNWRPWEPLMKQPPAEQWTWPPAQKPKN
;
A
#
# COMPACT_ATOMS: atom_id res chain seq x y z
N MET A 1 6.71 25.90 -21.12
CA MET A 1 7.85 25.05 -20.73
C MET A 1 7.45 23.61 -21.02
N SER A 2 7.86 23.06 -22.16
CA SER A 2 7.57 21.67 -22.53
C SER A 2 8.36 20.76 -21.59
N GLY A 3 7.71 20.22 -20.56
CA GLY A 3 8.33 19.30 -19.62
C GLY A 3 8.85 18.05 -20.33
N VAL A 4 9.96 17.49 -19.84
CA VAL A 4 10.51 16.21 -20.29
C VAL A 4 9.39 15.17 -20.21
N THR A 5 8.88 14.76 -21.36
CA THR A 5 7.80 13.77 -21.45
C THR A 5 8.46 12.40 -21.57
N LYS A 6 8.24 11.55 -20.56
CA LYS A 6 8.74 10.17 -20.56
C LYS A 6 8.14 9.42 -21.75
N VAL A 7 8.98 8.89 -22.63
CA VAL A 7 8.54 8.21 -23.87
C VAL A 7 8.05 6.79 -23.59
N THR A 8 8.70 6.10 -22.65
CA THR A 8 8.35 4.75 -22.23
C THR A 8 8.77 4.52 -20.78
N THR A 9 8.07 3.63 -20.08
CA THR A 9 8.44 3.13 -18.74
C THR A 9 9.50 2.02 -18.81
N GLY A 10 9.73 1.43 -19.99
CA GLY A 10 10.60 0.26 -20.14
C GLY A 10 10.01 -1.04 -19.58
N LEU A 11 8.77 -1.01 -19.07
CA LEU A 11 8.06 -2.16 -18.53
C LEU A 11 6.86 -2.49 -19.45
N THR A 12 6.76 -3.75 -19.87
CA THR A 12 5.65 -4.22 -20.69
C THR A 12 4.33 -4.15 -19.92
N GLY A 13 3.30 -3.55 -20.51
CA GLY A 13 1.98 -3.44 -19.88
C GLY A 13 1.81 -2.25 -18.92
N LEU A 14 2.85 -1.46 -18.67
CA LEU A 14 2.78 -0.25 -17.85
C LEU A 14 2.86 1.01 -18.72
N ALA A 15 1.72 1.63 -19.00
CA ALA A 15 1.64 2.85 -19.80
C ALA A 15 2.15 4.07 -19.02
N VAL A 16 2.82 4.99 -19.73
CA VAL A 16 3.27 6.27 -19.15
C VAL A 16 2.07 7.11 -18.70
N SER A 17 2.15 7.63 -17.48
CA SER A 17 1.09 8.50 -16.94
C SER A 17 1.27 9.94 -17.41
N LYS A 18 0.20 10.55 -17.94
CA LYS A 18 0.23 11.94 -18.43
C LYS A 18 0.34 12.97 -17.31
N ASN A 19 -0.34 12.71 -16.18
CA ASN A 19 -0.41 13.63 -15.03
C ASN A 19 -0.25 12.84 -13.71
N PRO A 20 0.93 12.27 -13.44
CA PRO A 20 1.12 11.36 -12.30
C PRO A 20 0.89 12.04 -10.95
N HIS A 21 1.29 13.31 -10.82
CA HIS A 21 1.15 14.08 -9.59
C HIS A 21 -0.32 14.24 -9.15
N HIS A 22 -1.17 14.64 -10.10
CA HIS A 22 -2.61 14.80 -9.87
C HIS A 22 -3.28 13.47 -9.51
N THR A 23 -2.98 12.41 -10.27
CA THR A 23 -3.54 11.08 -10.03
C THR A 23 -3.17 10.55 -8.64
N LEU A 24 -1.89 10.65 -8.25
CA LEU A 24 -1.43 10.23 -6.93
C LEU A 24 -2.07 11.03 -5.80
N GLY A 25 -2.18 12.35 -5.95
CA GLY A 25 -2.84 13.20 -4.95
C GLY A 25 -4.30 12.78 -4.71
N ILE A 26 -5.04 12.44 -5.78
CA ILE A 26 -6.40 11.94 -5.66
C ILE A 26 -6.43 10.56 -4.98
N LEU A 27 -5.53 9.64 -5.35
CA LEU A 27 -5.48 8.30 -4.78
C LEU A 27 -5.18 8.32 -3.28
N TYR A 28 -4.15 9.05 -2.85
CA TYR A 28 -3.82 9.21 -1.43
C TYR A 28 -4.96 9.84 -0.64
N SER A 29 -5.60 10.88 -1.19
CA SER A 29 -6.77 11.50 -0.54
C SER A 29 -7.94 10.51 -0.38
N LYS A 30 -8.17 9.65 -1.39
CA LYS A 30 -9.19 8.59 -1.32
C LYS A 30 -8.83 7.53 -0.28
N ILE A 31 -7.56 7.10 -0.21
CA ILE A 31 -7.08 6.11 0.75
C ILE A 31 -7.27 6.62 2.18
N LEU A 32 -6.82 7.83 2.48
CA LEU A 32 -6.99 8.44 3.81
C LEU A 32 -8.47 8.51 4.22
N ARG A 33 -9.36 8.88 3.28
CA ARG A 33 -10.81 8.88 3.55
C ARG A 33 -11.37 7.47 3.81
N THR A 34 -10.84 6.43 3.16
CA THR A 34 -11.25 5.05 3.45
C THR A 34 -10.73 4.56 4.79
N LEU A 35 -9.51 4.92 5.17
CA LEU A 35 -8.89 4.54 6.45
C LEU A 35 -9.59 5.18 7.65
N GLN A 36 -10.14 6.40 7.49
CA GLN A 36 -10.97 7.05 8.52
C GLN A 36 -12.19 6.24 8.97
N LYS A 37 -12.65 5.28 8.15
CA LYS A 37 -13.78 4.40 8.50
C LYS A 37 -13.37 3.23 9.40
N MET A 38 -12.07 3.00 9.59
CA MET A 38 -11.54 1.93 10.44
C MET A 38 -11.28 2.45 11.86
N PRO A 39 -11.27 1.57 12.88
CA PRO A 39 -10.87 1.95 14.24
C PRO A 39 -9.42 2.50 14.30
N GLN A 40 -9.14 3.45 15.20
CA GLN A 40 -7.82 4.11 15.30
C GLN A 40 -6.75 3.22 15.95
N ASP A 41 -7.17 2.23 16.73
CA ASP A 41 -6.34 1.19 17.33
C ASP A 41 -5.93 0.09 16.35
N ALA A 42 -6.59 -0.01 15.20
CA ALA A 42 -6.24 -0.99 14.17
C ALA A 42 -4.81 -0.74 13.65
N ALA A 43 -3.91 -1.71 13.83
CA ALA A 43 -2.52 -1.62 13.40
C ALA A 43 -2.39 -1.29 11.90
N TYR A 44 -3.22 -1.91 11.06
CA TYR A 44 -3.27 -1.62 9.62
C TYR A 44 -3.53 -0.13 9.35
N ARG A 45 -4.50 0.47 10.02
CA ARG A 45 -4.83 1.89 9.85
C ARG A 45 -3.64 2.78 10.23
N LYS A 46 -3.04 2.54 11.40
CA LYS A 46 -1.91 3.35 11.90
C LYS A 46 -0.75 3.39 10.91
N HIS A 47 -0.31 2.21 10.44
CA HIS A 47 0.85 2.12 9.56
C HIS A 47 0.55 2.60 8.14
N THR A 48 -0.65 2.34 7.61
CA THR A 48 -1.02 2.82 6.28
C THR A 48 -1.22 4.33 6.26
N GLU A 49 -1.81 4.93 7.30
CA GLU A 49 -1.91 6.38 7.42
C GLU A 49 -0.52 7.03 7.45
N GLU A 50 0.42 6.47 8.23
CA GLU A 50 1.80 6.96 8.32
C GLU A 50 2.48 6.95 6.94
N ILE A 51 2.51 5.80 6.27
CA ILE A 51 3.14 5.63 4.95
C ILE A 51 2.52 6.57 3.91
N ILE A 52 1.19 6.63 3.85
CA ILE A 52 0.48 7.46 2.86
C ILE A 52 0.68 8.95 3.16
N SER A 53 0.74 9.34 4.43
CA SER A 53 1.01 10.73 4.82
C SER A 53 2.43 11.16 4.44
N GLU A 54 3.43 10.31 4.66
CA GLU A 54 4.82 10.55 4.27
C GLU A 54 4.94 10.71 2.75
N ARG A 55 4.39 9.76 1.98
CA ARG A 55 4.39 9.81 0.52
C ARG A 55 3.63 11.03 -0.02
N ALA A 56 2.52 11.40 0.61
CA ALA A 56 1.77 12.61 0.24
C ALA A 56 2.55 13.90 0.56
N ASN A 57 3.35 13.93 1.63
CA ASN A 57 4.21 15.06 1.97
C ASN A 57 5.36 15.19 0.95
N VAL A 58 6.00 14.08 0.58
CA VAL A 58 7.00 14.05 -0.50
C VAL A 58 6.44 14.58 -1.82
N LEU A 59 5.21 14.16 -2.16
CA LEU A 59 4.50 14.63 -3.36
C LEU A 59 4.21 16.14 -3.31
N LYS A 60 3.86 16.69 -2.15
CA LYS A 60 3.61 18.14 -1.99
C LYS A 60 4.89 18.98 -2.00
N ALA A 61 5.98 18.43 -1.48
CA ALA A 61 7.26 19.14 -1.37
C ALA A 61 7.98 19.27 -2.71
N ASN A 62 7.79 18.32 -3.63
CA ASN A 62 8.52 18.27 -4.89
C ASN A 62 7.55 18.25 -6.08
N GLN A 63 7.84 19.03 -7.11
CA GLN A 63 7.11 19.02 -8.38
C GLN A 63 7.74 18.06 -9.39
N ASP A 64 9.03 17.79 -9.26
CA ASP A 64 9.81 16.97 -10.20
C ASP A 64 9.64 15.47 -9.93
N VAL A 65 9.25 14.74 -10.98
CA VAL A 65 8.98 13.30 -10.91
C VAL A 65 10.20 12.50 -10.48
N GLU A 66 11.38 12.82 -11.00
CA GLU A 66 12.63 12.08 -10.70
C GLU A 66 13.04 12.21 -9.23
N VAL A 67 12.80 13.38 -8.62
CA VAL A 67 13.08 13.60 -7.19
C VAL A 67 12.10 12.80 -6.34
N ILE A 68 10.82 12.78 -6.72
CA ILE A 68 9.80 11.98 -6.05
C ILE A 68 10.14 10.49 -6.10
N GLU A 69 10.54 9.98 -7.27
CA GLU A 69 10.93 8.58 -7.44
C GLU A 69 12.13 8.21 -6.53
N LYS A 70 13.15 9.07 -6.48
CA LYS A 70 14.33 8.86 -5.62
C LYS A 70 14.01 8.93 -4.13
N GLN A 71 13.16 9.86 -3.71
CA GLN A 71 12.79 10.01 -2.29
C GLN A 71 11.90 8.87 -1.79
N ILE A 72 10.94 8.41 -2.61
CA ILE A 72 10.05 7.29 -2.24
C ILE A 72 10.79 5.95 -2.36
N GLY A 73 11.73 5.82 -3.29
CA GLY A 73 12.58 4.63 -3.43
C GLY A 73 11.82 3.34 -3.79
N CYS A 74 10.62 3.46 -4.38
CA CYS A 74 9.74 2.32 -4.69
C CYS A 74 9.52 2.11 -6.20
N GLY A 75 10.54 2.40 -7.02
CA GLY A 75 10.48 2.28 -8.47
C GLY A 75 9.99 3.55 -9.17
N GLN A 76 9.40 3.39 -10.34
CA GLN A 76 8.92 4.49 -11.18
C GLN A 76 7.59 5.06 -10.66
N ILE A 77 7.28 6.30 -11.04
CA ILE A 77 6.04 6.96 -10.61
C ILE A 77 4.78 6.21 -11.05
N GLU A 78 4.82 5.54 -12.20
CA GLU A 78 3.72 4.70 -12.68
C GLU A 78 3.51 3.47 -11.80
N GLU A 79 4.57 2.85 -11.29
CA GLU A 79 4.47 1.72 -10.36
C GLU A 79 3.88 2.17 -9.02
N ILE A 80 4.26 3.37 -8.56
CA ILE A 80 3.71 3.97 -7.34
C ILE A 80 2.21 4.25 -7.49
N ILE A 81 1.75 4.66 -8.68
CA ILE A 81 0.32 4.81 -8.98
C ILE A 81 -0.40 3.47 -8.85
N VAL A 82 0.14 2.41 -9.47
CA VAL A 82 -0.44 1.06 -9.39
C VAL A 82 -0.46 0.56 -7.94
N GLN A 83 0.60 0.81 -7.17
CA GLN A 83 0.63 0.49 -5.73
C GLN A 83 -0.48 1.23 -4.98
N ALA A 84 -0.68 2.52 -5.22
CA ALA A 84 -1.73 3.30 -4.58
C ALA A 84 -3.14 2.83 -4.99
N GLU A 85 -3.35 2.41 -6.23
CA GLU A 85 -4.61 1.81 -6.67
C GLU A 85 -4.88 0.48 -5.98
N ASN A 86 -3.88 -0.39 -5.91
CA ASN A 86 -3.95 -1.67 -5.20
C ASN A 86 -4.23 -1.47 -3.70
N GLU A 87 -3.57 -0.48 -3.09
CA GLU A 87 -3.78 -0.13 -1.68
C GLU A 87 -5.20 0.38 -1.44
N LEU A 88 -5.75 1.20 -2.34
CA LEU A 88 -7.15 1.65 -2.24
C LEU A 88 -8.13 0.47 -2.34
N ILE A 89 -7.86 -0.50 -3.21
CA ILE A 89 -8.66 -1.72 -3.32
C ILE A 89 -8.54 -2.56 -2.04
N LEU A 90 -7.31 -2.70 -1.52
CA LEU A 90 -7.05 -3.44 -0.28
C LEU A 90 -7.76 -2.79 0.90
N ALA A 91 -7.62 -1.48 1.10
CA ALA A 91 -8.27 -0.75 2.18
C ALA A 91 -9.80 -0.93 2.16
N ARG A 92 -10.42 -0.94 0.97
CA ARG A 92 -11.85 -1.25 0.82
C ARG A 92 -12.19 -2.69 1.20
N LYS A 93 -11.35 -3.66 0.86
CA LYS A 93 -11.54 -5.07 1.28
C LYS A 93 -11.34 -5.25 2.78
N MET A 94 -10.35 -4.57 3.37
CA MET A 94 -10.07 -4.60 4.81
C MET A 94 -11.27 -4.10 5.64
N LEU A 95 -12.06 -3.14 5.12
CA LEU A 95 -13.32 -2.73 5.75
C LEU A 95 -14.35 -3.86 5.85
N ASN A 96 -14.40 -4.74 4.84
CA ASN A 96 -15.31 -5.89 4.84
C ASN A 96 -14.76 -7.02 5.70
N TRP A 97 -13.44 -7.25 5.69
CA TRP A 97 -12.81 -8.35 6.41
C TRP A 97 -12.64 -8.11 7.91
N ARG A 98 -12.54 -6.85 8.34
CA ARG A 98 -12.35 -6.44 9.73
C ARG A 98 -11.25 -7.22 10.47
N PRO A 99 -10.02 -7.27 9.93
CA PRO A 99 -8.94 -8.09 10.49
C PRO A 99 -8.38 -7.59 11.83
N TRP A 100 -8.83 -6.43 12.31
CA TRP A 100 -8.53 -5.92 13.65
C TRP A 100 -9.33 -6.63 14.74
N GLU A 101 -10.33 -7.45 14.38
CA GLU A 101 -11.02 -8.30 15.34
C GLU A 101 -10.09 -9.43 15.84
N PRO A 102 -10.30 -9.94 17.07
CA PRO A 102 -9.52 -11.06 17.59
C PRO A 102 -9.58 -12.31 16.69
N LEU A 103 -8.59 -13.19 16.85
CA LEU A 103 -8.51 -14.46 16.11
C LEU A 103 -9.85 -15.22 16.19
N MET A 104 -10.43 -15.52 15.02
CA MET A 104 -11.68 -16.28 14.93
C MET A 104 -11.60 -17.66 15.60
N LYS A 105 -10.43 -18.31 15.54
CA LYS A 105 -10.18 -19.63 16.14
C LYS A 105 -8.74 -19.73 16.63
N GLN A 106 -8.56 -20.18 17.86
CA GLN A 106 -7.25 -20.52 18.40
C GLN A 106 -6.72 -21.80 17.74
N PRO A 107 -5.41 -21.88 17.42
CA PRO A 107 -4.84 -23.08 16.84
C PRO A 107 -4.86 -24.24 17.85
N PRO A 108 -5.02 -25.50 17.40
CA PRO A 108 -4.73 -26.67 18.23
C PRO A 108 -3.30 -26.64 18.75
N ALA A 109 -3.06 -27.18 19.96
CA ALA A 109 -1.78 -27.09 20.64
C ALA A 109 -0.58 -27.66 19.83
N GLU A 110 -0.82 -28.68 19.00
CA GLU A 110 0.21 -29.35 18.20
C GLU A 110 0.35 -28.77 16.78
N GLN A 111 -0.51 -27.83 16.37
CA GLN A 111 -0.57 -27.31 14.99
C GLN A 111 0.74 -26.65 14.53
N TRP A 112 1.43 -25.99 15.46
CA TRP A 112 2.66 -25.22 15.19
C TRP A 112 3.90 -25.82 15.87
N THR A 113 3.81 -27.04 16.38
CA THR A 113 4.96 -27.73 16.99
C THR A 113 5.82 -28.36 15.90
N TRP A 114 7.06 -27.90 15.77
CA TRP A 114 8.05 -28.46 14.86
C TRP A 114 9.36 -28.78 15.59
N PRO A 115 9.96 -29.97 15.41
CA PRO A 115 9.52 -31.10 14.57
C PRO A 115 8.22 -31.77 15.06
N PRO A 116 7.48 -32.50 14.20
CA PRO A 116 6.21 -33.08 14.57
C PRO A 116 6.43 -34.11 15.68
N ALA A 117 5.71 -33.99 16.79
CA ALA A 117 5.79 -34.94 17.88
C ALA A 117 5.52 -36.35 17.34
N GLN A 118 6.43 -37.29 17.60
CA GLN A 118 6.18 -38.69 17.28
C GLN A 118 4.97 -39.14 18.10
N LYS A 119 3.93 -39.67 17.43
CA LYS A 119 2.75 -40.22 18.10
C LYS A 119 3.21 -41.17 19.23
N PRO A 120 2.64 -41.10 20.44
CA PRO A 120 2.98 -42.06 21.49
C PRO A 120 2.76 -43.48 20.95
N LYS A 121 3.79 -44.32 21.01
CA LYS A 121 3.65 -45.76 20.74
C LYS A 121 2.77 -46.34 21.85
N ASN A 122 1.60 -46.84 21.46
CA ASN A 122 0.80 -47.74 22.30
C ASN A 122 1.59 -49.00 22.65
#